data_AF-A0A0C2MN47-F1
#
_entry.id   AF-A0A0C2MN47-F1
#
_cell.length_a   1.000
_cell.length_b   1.000
_cell.length_c   1.000
_cell.angle_alpha   90.00
_cell.angle_beta   90.00
_cell.angle_gamma   90.00
#
_symmetry.space_group_name_H-M   'P 1'
#
loop_
_entity.id
_entity.type
_entity.pdbx_description
1 polymer ?
#
loop_
_entity_poly.entity_id
_entity_poly.type
_entity_poly.pdbx_seq_one_letter_code
_entity_poly.pdbx_strand_id
1 'polypeptide(L)'
;MNSDDELMEPGARTGHCMTSVGEYVILYGGHDESTSSVFNELSSYNTLRGIWRRYQPPSDPHQGFYSSSICANGKFVYIFGGLHSPDENEETNSLISFDIHNASWQTLSPHTEDCDQNTPPPMFRSCIFYHSGYLYIIGGVFDYSDSDKMHKFCLKTSKWSLVSQNGVKPLILGRIFGTVYNNQFHTFDFSRPNGQTRFRNICIFDLSTYTWTTRETSSLTGLYPDDRLFESFAFSGNLGYLSGGDSMGRYYSDIWRIDLEELQWCKLHYTLIKGICGHHTSIVDDSCLYSFGGFTDSFENLQLFQNFTLRPPSLYRLCLESIRRSPNFRRYAQLLPVAIVDELSLYNKNH
;
A
#
# COMPACT_ATOMS: atom_id res chain seq x y z
N MET A 1 23.39 2.36 -16.53
CA MET A 1 22.07 1.69 -16.56
C MET A 1 21.64 1.64 -18.00
N ASN A 2 21.34 0.44 -18.53
CA ASN A 2 20.92 0.27 -19.92
C ASN A 2 19.52 0.87 -20.09
N SER A 3 19.27 1.47 -21.26
CA SER A 3 18.02 2.13 -21.66
C SER A 3 16.78 1.22 -21.65
N ASP A 4 16.94 -0.08 -21.45
CA ASP A 4 15.87 -1.08 -21.49
C ASP A 4 15.13 -1.22 -20.15
N ASP A 5 15.70 -0.75 -19.04
CA ASP A 5 15.06 -0.81 -17.70
C ASP A 5 14.00 0.29 -17.48
N GLU A 6 13.86 1.24 -18.41
CA GLU A 6 12.97 2.41 -18.27
C GLU A 6 11.53 2.20 -18.77
N LEU A 7 11.14 1.02 -19.26
CA LEU A 7 9.86 0.86 -19.97
C LEU A 7 9.07 -0.42 -19.70
N MET A 8 9.51 -1.31 -18.81
CA MET A 8 8.84 -2.59 -18.64
C MET A 8 7.78 -2.51 -17.53
N GLU A 9 6.51 -2.69 -17.91
CA GLU A 9 5.42 -2.90 -16.96
C GLU A 9 5.73 -4.14 -16.11
N PRO A 10 5.52 -4.08 -14.77
CA PRO A 10 5.75 -5.22 -13.91
C PRO A 10 4.93 -6.43 -14.36
N GLY A 11 5.56 -7.61 -14.38
CA GLY A 11 4.90 -8.87 -14.69
C GLY A 11 3.84 -9.27 -13.65
N ALA A 12 3.03 -10.27 -13.99
CA ALA A 12 2.05 -10.88 -13.09
C ALA A 12 2.72 -11.35 -11.80
N ARG A 13 2.12 -11.02 -10.65
CA ARG A 13 2.66 -11.33 -9.33
C ARG A 13 1.59 -11.28 -8.24
N THR A 14 1.83 -12.00 -7.15
CA THR A 14 1.03 -11.98 -5.93
C THR A 14 1.88 -11.60 -4.73
N GLY A 15 1.23 -11.23 -3.63
CA GLY A 15 1.93 -10.85 -2.40
C GLY A 15 2.74 -9.55 -2.51
N HIS A 16 2.73 -8.85 -3.64
CA HIS A 16 3.29 -7.51 -3.75
C HIS A 16 2.58 -6.54 -2.80
N CYS A 17 3.17 -5.38 -2.64
CA CYS A 17 2.56 -4.27 -1.94
C CYS A 17 2.59 -3.01 -2.82
N MET A 18 1.62 -2.12 -2.62
CA MET A 18 1.46 -0.93 -3.44
C MET A 18 1.13 0.29 -2.58
N THR A 19 1.68 1.43 -2.97
CA THR A 19 1.35 2.74 -2.38
C THR A 19 1.41 3.83 -3.46
N SER A 20 1.32 5.09 -3.08
CA SER A 20 1.48 6.23 -3.97
C SER A 20 2.32 7.32 -3.32
N VAL A 21 3.08 8.04 -4.14
CA VAL A 21 3.87 9.21 -3.75
C VAL A 21 3.71 10.26 -4.83
N GLY A 22 3.09 11.40 -4.50
CA GLY A 22 2.76 12.42 -5.50
C GLY A 22 2.00 11.81 -6.67
N GLU A 23 2.48 12.03 -7.89
CA GLU A 23 1.92 11.51 -9.13
C GLU A 23 2.31 10.06 -9.45
N TYR A 24 3.05 9.38 -8.57
CA TYR A 24 3.57 8.03 -8.82
C TYR A 24 2.74 6.97 -8.09
N VAL A 25 2.38 5.90 -8.80
CA VAL A 25 2.01 4.63 -8.17
C VAL A 25 3.29 3.85 -7.93
N ILE A 26 3.47 3.32 -6.73
CA ILE A 26 4.65 2.56 -6.33
C ILE A 26 4.24 1.12 -6.06
N LEU A 27 4.92 0.18 -6.70
CA LEU A 27 4.77 -1.26 -6.54
C LEU A 27 6.09 -1.83 -6.02
N TYR A 28 6.05 -2.74 -5.06
CA TYR A 28 7.26 -3.41 -4.56
C TYR A 28 7.05 -4.91 -4.36
N GLY A 29 8.09 -5.66 -4.72
CA GLY A 29 8.22 -7.09 -4.45
C GLY A 29 7.14 -7.94 -5.10
N GLY A 30 6.83 -9.06 -4.45
CA GLY A 30 5.86 -10.05 -4.89
C GLY A 30 6.50 -11.33 -5.42
N HIS A 31 5.67 -12.29 -5.79
CA HIS A 31 6.07 -13.61 -6.24
C HIS A 31 5.26 -14.01 -7.49
N ASP A 32 5.91 -14.61 -8.47
CA ASP A 32 5.26 -15.27 -9.59
C ASP A 32 5.28 -16.79 -9.38
N GLU A 33 4.11 -17.35 -9.09
CA GLU A 33 3.94 -18.80 -8.89
C GLU A 33 4.31 -19.62 -10.13
N SER A 34 4.14 -19.08 -11.33
CA SER A 34 4.39 -19.82 -12.57
C SER A 34 5.88 -20.05 -12.85
N THR A 35 6.72 -19.11 -12.42
CA THR A 35 8.18 -19.15 -12.60
C THR A 35 8.93 -19.37 -11.29
N SER A 36 8.22 -19.48 -10.17
CA SER A 36 8.76 -19.48 -8.80
C SER A 36 9.74 -18.33 -8.54
N SER A 37 9.52 -17.19 -9.22
CA SER A 37 10.41 -16.03 -9.12
C SER A 37 9.91 -15.07 -8.06
N VAL A 38 10.78 -14.69 -7.14
CA VAL A 38 10.51 -13.63 -6.16
C VAL A 38 11.09 -12.32 -6.67
N PHE A 39 10.25 -11.30 -6.72
CA PHE A 39 10.65 -9.96 -7.13
C PHE A 39 11.18 -9.18 -5.93
N ASN A 40 12.20 -8.36 -6.15
CA ASN A 40 12.78 -7.47 -5.14
C ASN A 40 12.80 -6.01 -5.60
N GLU A 41 12.44 -5.74 -6.86
CA GLU A 41 12.45 -4.39 -7.37
C GLU A 41 11.31 -3.53 -6.81
N LEU A 42 11.57 -2.22 -6.80
CA LEU A 42 10.54 -1.20 -6.73
C LEU A 42 10.23 -0.73 -8.16
N SER A 43 8.96 -0.73 -8.52
CA SER A 43 8.48 -0.19 -9.79
C SER A 43 7.62 1.05 -9.55
N SER A 44 7.93 2.15 -10.23
CA SER A 44 7.14 3.38 -10.17
C SER A 44 6.43 3.62 -11.50
N TYR A 45 5.12 3.85 -11.48
CA TYR A 45 4.35 4.31 -12.63
C TYR A 45 4.08 5.81 -12.48
N ASN A 46 4.64 6.62 -13.38
CA ASN A 46 4.32 8.04 -13.43
C ASN A 46 2.96 8.22 -14.12
N THR A 47 1.96 8.68 -13.37
CA THR A 47 0.57 8.80 -13.87
C THR A 47 0.38 9.94 -14.88
N LEU A 48 1.28 10.92 -14.93
CA LEU A 48 1.25 12.01 -15.92
C LEU A 48 1.81 11.54 -17.27
N ARG A 49 2.89 10.75 -17.24
CA ARG A 49 3.62 10.25 -18.42
C ARG A 49 3.08 8.92 -18.94
N GLY A 50 2.47 8.13 -18.07
CA GLY A 50 2.07 6.76 -18.36
C GLY A 50 3.25 5.80 -18.54
N ILE A 51 4.35 6.04 -17.82
CA ILE A 51 5.61 5.29 -17.98
C ILE A 51 5.99 4.62 -16.65
N TRP A 52 6.34 3.34 -16.74
CA TRP A 52 6.92 2.55 -15.65
C TRP A 52 8.43 2.76 -15.58
N ARG A 53 8.99 2.72 -14.37
CA ARG A 53 10.44 2.67 -14.13
C ARG A 53 10.74 1.69 -13.03
N ARG A 54 11.84 0.97 -13.18
CA ARG A 54 12.31 -0.03 -12.23
C ARG A 54 13.53 0.45 -11.45
N TYR A 55 13.57 0.16 -10.16
CA TYR A 55 14.69 0.45 -9.28
C TYR A 55 15.06 -0.81 -8.49
N GLN A 56 16.32 -1.21 -8.60
CA GLN A 56 16.85 -2.34 -7.84
C GLN A 56 17.28 -1.89 -6.45
N PRO A 57 16.98 -2.66 -5.38
CA PRO A 57 17.52 -2.39 -4.05
C PRO A 57 19.04 -2.60 -3.99
N PRO A 58 19.73 -2.04 -2.98
CA PRO A 58 21.18 -2.12 -2.84
C PRO A 58 21.68 -3.48 -2.32
N SER A 59 20.79 -4.30 -1.74
CA SER A 59 21.09 -5.66 -1.27
C SER A 59 21.14 -6.67 -2.43
N ASP A 60 21.56 -7.90 -2.13
CA ASP A 60 21.67 -8.99 -3.11
C ASP A 60 20.42 -9.07 -4.01
N PRO A 61 20.57 -8.95 -5.35
CA PRO A 61 19.49 -9.12 -6.32
C PRO A 61 18.70 -10.41 -6.16
N HIS A 62 19.26 -11.40 -5.45
CA HIS A 62 18.65 -12.70 -5.21
C HIS A 62 17.78 -12.78 -3.95
N GLN A 63 17.77 -11.76 -3.07
CA GLN A 63 16.88 -11.71 -1.90
C GLN A 63 15.65 -10.85 -2.16
N GLY A 64 14.65 -11.42 -2.84
CA GLY A 64 13.32 -10.83 -2.93
C GLY A 64 12.43 -11.19 -1.77
N PHE A 65 11.46 -10.34 -1.48
CA PHE A 65 10.47 -10.60 -0.44
C PHE A 65 9.07 -10.36 -1.00
N TYR A 66 8.16 -11.26 -0.66
CA TYR A 66 6.73 -11.06 -0.88
C TYR A 66 6.04 -10.89 0.47
N SER A 67 4.83 -10.37 0.41
CA SER A 67 4.04 -9.98 1.57
C SER A 67 4.68 -8.97 2.52
N SER A 68 5.61 -8.15 2.03
CA SER A 68 6.08 -6.95 2.74
C SER A 68 4.95 -5.94 2.97
N SER A 69 5.14 -5.08 3.95
CA SER A 69 4.28 -3.92 4.21
C SER A 69 4.89 -2.67 3.57
N ILE A 70 4.07 -1.73 3.11
CA ILE A 70 4.53 -0.49 2.45
C ILE A 70 3.68 0.72 2.86
N CYS A 71 4.33 1.86 3.06
CA CYS A 71 3.67 3.16 3.17
C CYS A 71 4.52 4.27 2.57
N ALA A 72 3.93 5.45 2.44
CA ALA A 72 4.57 6.62 1.88
C ALA A 72 4.37 7.84 2.78
N ASN A 73 5.39 8.71 2.84
CA ASN A 73 5.25 10.05 3.41
C ASN A 73 6.22 11.03 2.74
N GLY A 74 5.68 12.14 2.23
CA GLY A 74 6.46 13.08 1.42
C GLY A 74 7.01 12.38 0.18
N LYS A 75 8.33 12.47 -0.04
CA LYS A 75 9.04 11.80 -1.15
C LYS A 75 9.54 10.38 -0.84
N PHE A 76 9.31 9.91 0.38
CA PHE A 76 9.87 8.64 0.83
C PHE A 76 8.81 7.54 0.81
N VAL A 77 9.23 6.39 0.29
CA VAL A 77 8.53 5.11 0.39
C VAL A 77 9.23 4.30 1.48
N TYR A 78 8.48 3.72 2.40
CA TYR A 78 9.00 2.86 3.47
C TYR A 78 8.45 1.46 3.30
N ILE A 79 9.33 0.47 3.37
CA ILE A 79 9.02 -0.95 3.22
C ILE A 79 9.54 -1.68 4.45
N PHE A 80 8.70 -2.53 5.03
CA PHE A 80 9.05 -3.31 6.21
C PHE A 80 8.66 -4.77 6.04
N GLY A 81 9.60 -5.63 6.42
CA GLY A 81 9.42 -7.08 6.52
C GLY A 81 9.16 -7.77 5.18
N GLY A 82 8.63 -8.99 5.27
CA GLY A 82 8.35 -9.86 4.13
C GLY A 82 8.95 -11.25 4.29
N LEU A 83 8.54 -12.15 3.41
CA LEU A 83 8.95 -13.55 3.38
C LEU A 83 9.71 -13.80 2.07
N HIS A 84 10.89 -14.41 2.15
CA HIS A 84 11.73 -14.70 0.98
C HIS A 84 11.25 -15.96 0.27
N SER A 85 11.20 -17.08 0.99
CA SER A 85 10.75 -18.38 0.48
C SER A 85 9.76 -19.01 1.46
N PRO A 86 8.62 -19.55 0.97
CA PRO A 86 7.69 -20.28 1.83
C PRO A 86 8.28 -21.57 2.40
N ASP A 87 9.25 -22.19 1.70
CA ASP A 87 9.82 -23.48 2.09
C ASP A 87 10.86 -23.37 3.21
N GLU A 88 11.57 -22.25 3.27
CA GLU A 88 12.69 -22.03 4.21
C GLU A 88 12.29 -21.11 5.39
N ASN A 89 11.06 -20.58 5.36
CA ASN A 89 10.50 -19.64 6.34
C ASN A 89 11.44 -18.45 6.64
N GLU A 90 12.10 -17.96 5.60
CA GLU A 90 13.05 -16.85 5.68
C GLU A 90 12.31 -15.51 5.70
N GLU A 91 11.90 -15.10 6.89
CA GLU A 91 11.25 -13.82 7.16
C GLU A 91 12.29 -12.73 7.46
N THR A 92 11.95 -11.46 7.21
CA THR A 92 12.79 -10.32 7.62
C THR A 92 12.04 -9.32 8.49
N ASN A 93 12.78 -8.61 9.35
CA ASN A 93 12.34 -7.39 10.05
C ASN A 93 13.09 -6.14 9.57
N SER A 94 13.73 -6.21 8.40
CA SER A 94 14.39 -5.05 7.82
C SER A 94 13.38 -3.94 7.51
N LEU A 95 13.81 -2.71 7.79
CA LEU A 95 13.11 -1.48 7.44
C LEU A 95 13.97 -0.70 6.45
N ILE A 96 13.48 -0.55 5.23
CA ILE A 96 14.17 0.17 4.17
C ILE A 96 13.32 1.36 3.72
N SER A 97 13.98 2.40 3.24
CA SER A 97 13.35 3.55 2.60
C SER A 97 13.91 3.78 1.21
N PHE A 98 13.03 4.22 0.31
CA PHE A 98 13.39 4.66 -1.03
C PHE A 98 12.98 6.13 -1.22
N ASP A 99 13.94 6.95 -1.66
CA ASP A 99 13.70 8.34 -2.07
C ASP A 99 13.35 8.36 -3.56
N ILE A 100 12.06 8.56 -3.89
CA ILE A 100 11.58 8.54 -5.28
C ILE A 100 12.19 9.67 -6.12
N HIS A 101 12.64 10.75 -5.48
CA HIS A 101 13.33 11.81 -6.19
C HIS A 101 14.77 11.36 -6.46
N ASN A 102 15.57 11.09 -5.43
CA ASN A 102 16.97 10.79 -5.68
C ASN A 102 17.22 9.39 -6.26
N ALA A 103 16.17 8.59 -6.47
CA ALA A 103 16.25 7.19 -6.89
C ALA A 103 17.24 6.38 -6.03
N SER A 104 17.23 6.65 -4.72
CA SER A 104 18.22 6.14 -3.78
C SER A 104 17.57 5.37 -2.65
N TRP A 105 18.15 4.22 -2.34
CA TRP A 105 17.75 3.37 -1.22
C TRP A 105 18.56 3.67 0.03
N GLN A 106 17.94 3.44 1.18
CA GLN A 106 18.58 3.50 2.48
C GLN A 106 18.00 2.42 3.40
N THR A 107 18.87 1.67 4.06
CA THR A 107 18.47 0.77 5.16
C THR A 107 18.35 1.59 6.44
N LEU A 108 17.14 1.66 7.00
CA LEU A 108 16.86 2.38 8.24
C LEU A 108 17.04 1.49 9.48
N SER A 109 16.63 0.23 9.37
CA SER A 109 16.88 -0.83 10.35
C SER A 109 17.27 -2.10 9.59
N PRO A 110 18.49 -2.63 9.77
CA PRO A 110 18.87 -3.90 9.16
C PRO A 110 18.11 -5.07 9.80
N HIS A 111 18.11 -6.21 9.13
CA HIS A 111 17.62 -7.47 9.69
C HIS A 111 18.38 -7.85 10.96
N THR A 112 17.68 -8.38 11.96
CA THR A 112 18.27 -8.88 13.20
C THR A 112 17.48 -10.05 13.74
N GLU A 113 18.19 -11.11 14.15
CA GLU A 113 17.62 -12.24 14.90
C GLU A 113 17.50 -11.92 16.39
N ASP A 114 18.33 -10.99 16.90
CA ASP A 114 18.35 -10.58 18.30
C ASP A 114 17.20 -9.61 18.61
N CYS A 115 15.97 -10.10 18.57
CA CYS A 115 14.77 -9.30 18.84
C CYS A 115 14.49 -9.21 20.34
N ASP A 116 14.42 -7.98 20.85
CA ASP A 116 13.92 -7.69 22.20
C ASP A 116 12.44 -7.30 22.18
N GLN A 117 11.88 -6.97 23.34
CA GLN A 117 10.48 -6.53 23.43
C GLN A 117 10.16 -5.25 22.65
N ASN A 118 11.17 -4.45 22.29
CA ASN A 118 11.00 -3.17 21.60
C ASN A 118 11.12 -3.30 20.08
N THR A 119 11.78 -4.36 19.62
CA THR A 119 12.10 -4.59 18.22
C THR A 119 11.11 -5.59 17.65
N PRO A 120 10.47 -5.29 16.51
CA PRO A 120 9.57 -6.25 15.88
C PRO A 120 10.36 -7.51 15.46
N PRO A 121 9.81 -8.71 15.66
CA PRO A 121 10.40 -9.92 15.08
C PRO A 121 10.36 -9.86 13.54
N PRO A 122 11.14 -10.70 12.84
CA PRO A 122 10.91 -10.96 11.43
C PRO A 122 9.43 -11.24 11.19
N MET A 123 8.81 -10.66 10.17
CA MET A 123 7.39 -10.87 9.92
C MET A 123 6.98 -10.46 8.51
N PHE A 124 5.83 -10.97 8.08
CA PHE A 124 5.19 -10.61 6.82
C PHE A 124 3.69 -10.33 7.04
N ARG A 125 3.02 -9.72 6.05
CA ARG A 125 1.59 -9.34 6.11
C ARG A 125 1.24 -8.35 7.24
N SER A 126 2.22 -7.61 7.77
CA SER A 126 1.96 -6.51 8.70
C SER A 126 1.40 -5.27 7.99
N CYS A 127 0.92 -4.30 8.76
CA CYS A 127 0.59 -2.96 8.30
C CYS A 127 1.64 -1.98 8.81
N ILE A 128 2.18 -1.16 7.89
CA ILE A 128 3.05 -0.03 8.20
C ILE A 128 2.32 1.29 7.92
N PHE A 129 2.47 2.27 8.81
CA PHE A 129 1.97 3.63 8.56
C PHE A 129 2.88 4.70 9.18
N TYR A 130 2.94 5.86 8.54
CA TYR A 130 3.67 7.02 9.05
C TYR A 130 2.76 7.89 9.92
N HIS A 131 3.27 8.35 11.06
CA HIS A 131 2.60 9.39 11.85
C HIS A 131 3.62 10.17 12.71
N SER A 132 3.57 11.51 12.62
CA SER A 132 4.30 12.43 13.51
C SER A 132 5.81 12.13 13.67
N GLY A 133 6.48 11.74 12.58
CA GLY A 133 7.93 11.43 12.58
C GLY A 133 8.28 10.00 13.01
N TYR A 134 7.28 9.13 13.18
CA TYR A 134 7.46 7.72 13.48
C TYR A 134 6.83 6.85 12.38
N LEU A 135 7.40 5.67 12.18
CA LEU A 135 6.79 4.59 11.40
C LEU A 135 6.26 3.55 12.38
N TYR A 136 4.99 3.22 12.28
CA TYR A 136 4.33 2.24 13.12
C TYR A 136 4.15 0.95 12.34
N ILE A 137 4.42 -0.19 12.98
CA ILE A 137 4.15 -1.53 12.49
C ILE A 137 3.13 -2.17 13.41
N ILE A 138 2.04 -2.69 12.86
CA ILE A 138 1.02 -3.45 13.60
C ILE A 138 0.60 -4.68 12.80
N GLY A 139 0.31 -5.76 13.51
CA GLY A 139 -0.10 -7.00 12.88
C GLY A 139 1.09 -7.78 12.32
N GLY A 140 0.76 -8.71 11.42
CA GLY A 140 1.74 -9.55 10.75
C GLY A 140 1.81 -10.95 11.33
N VAL A 141 2.36 -11.84 10.52
CA VAL A 141 2.58 -13.24 10.84
C VAL A 141 4.08 -13.42 11.10
N PHE A 142 4.40 -14.07 12.21
CA PHE A 142 5.74 -14.50 12.59
C PHE A 142 5.64 -15.87 13.24
N ASP A 143 6.49 -16.81 12.84
CA ASP A 143 6.55 -18.18 13.40
C ASP A 143 5.16 -18.84 13.45
N TYR A 144 4.44 -18.79 12.32
CA TYR A 144 3.08 -19.32 12.15
C TYR A 144 2.02 -18.72 13.10
N SER A 145 2.32 -17.60 13.75
CA SER A 145 1.43 -16.92 14.69
C SER A 145 1.16 -15.48 14.29
N ASP A 146 -0.08 -15.04 14.45
CA ASP A 146 -0.46 -13.64 14.24
C ASP A 146 -0.04 -12.79 15.46
N SER A 147 0.61 -11.65 15.20
CA SER A 147 1.01 -10.69 16.21
C SER A 147 -0.03 -9.59 16.36
N ASP A 148 -0.42 -9.27 17.59
CA ASP A 148 -1.30 -8.14 17.91
C ASP A 148 -0.53 -6.92 18.47
N LYS A 149 0.81 -6.99 18.45
CA LYS A 149 1.72 -5.98 19.01
C LYS A 149 1.96 -4.86 18.00
N MET A 150 2.03 -3.63 18.51
CA MET A 150 2.40 -2.46 17.75
C MET A 150 3.80 -1.97 18.14
N HIS A 151 4.67 -1.81 17.16
CA HIS A 151 6.01 -1.23 17.33
C HIS A 151 6.07 0.10 16.60
N LYS A 152 6.92 1.03 17.07
CA LYS A 152 7.20 2.28 16.35
C LYS A 152 8.70 2.54 16.23
N PHE A 153 9.10 2.99 15.06
CA PHE A 153 10.45 3.40 14.73
C PHE A 153 10.55 4.92 14.66
N CYS A 154 11.47 5.51 15.42
CA CYS A 154 11.72 6.95 15.39
C CYS A 154 12.68 7.29 14.26
N LEU A 155 12.21 8.02 13.23
CA LEU A 155 13.04 8.39 12.07
C LEU A 155 14.21 9.34 12.42
N LYS A 156 14.15 10.03 13.56
CA LYS A 156 15.23 10.95 14.00
C LYS A 156 16.35 10.23 14.73
N THR A 157 16.02 9.24 15.55
CA THR A 157 16.99 8.55 16.42
C THR A 157 17.34 7.16 15.92
N SER A 158 16.63 6.65 14.91
CA SER A 158 16.74 5.30 14.37
C SER A 158 16.57 4.22 15.43
N LYS A 159 15.58 4.39 16.32
CA LYS A 159 15.30 3.45 17.42
C LYS A 159 13.87 2.94 17.37
N TRP A 160 13.75 1.64 17.61
CA TRP A 160 12.48 0.96 17.84
C TRP A 160 12.01 1.13 19.29
N SER A 161 10.69 1.06 19.48
CA SER A 161 10.03 1.01 20.78
C SER A 161 8.69 0.31 20.66
N LEU A 162 8.32 -0.45 21.69
CA LEU A 162 6.98 -1.03 21.79
C LEU A 162 5.96 0.07 22.09
N VAL A 163 4.80 0.00 21.44
CA VAL A 163 3.68 0.90 21.69
C VAL A 163 2.72 0.22 22.66
N SER A 164 2.44 0.87 23.79
CA SER A 164 1.38 0.42 24.69
C SER A 164 0.05 0.40 23.95
N GLN A 165 -0.78 -0.61 24.16
CA GLN A 165 -2.11 -0.69 23.58
C GLN A 165 -3.11 -0.93 24.72
N ASN A 166 -3.88 0.11 25.04
CA ASN A 166 -4.95 0.06 26.03
C ASN A 166 -6.28 -0.30 25.35
N GLY A 167 -7.25 -0.79 26.12
CA GLY A 167 -8.57 -1.17 25.60
C GLY A 167 -8.59 -2.53 24.90
N VAL A 168 -9.71 -2.85 24.26
CA VAL A 168 -9.90 -4.14 23.56
C VAL A 168 -9.31 -4.03 22.16
N LYS A 169 -8.26 -4.81 21.90
CA LYS A 169 -7.61 -4.87 20.58
C LYS A 169 -8.53 -5.56 19.55
N PRO A 170 -8.45 -5.17 18.26
CA PRO A 170 -9.02 -5.99 17.19
C PRO A 170 -8.38 -7.39 17.15
N LEU A 171 -9.14 -8.36 16.67
CA LEU A 171 -8.64 -9.66 16.23
C LEU A 171 -7.85 -9.50 14.91
N ILE A 172 -6.55 -9.36 15.04
CA ILE A 172 -5.65 -9.29 13.88
C ILE A 172 -5.31 -10.72 13.44
N LEU A 173 -5.79 -11.10 12.26
CA LEU A 173 -5.45 -12.36 11.59
C LEU A 173 -5.07 -12.08 10.14
N GLY A 174 -3.87 -12.51 9.75
CA GLY A 174 -3.32 -12.30 8.42
C GLY A 174 -3.03 -10.83 8.11
N ARG A 175 -3.25 -10.44 6.84
CA ARG A 175 -2.94 -9.09 6.36
C ARG A 175 -3.95 -8.08 6.90
N ILE A 176 -3.44 -7.04 7.55
CA ILE A 176 -4.21 -5.90 8.04
C ILE A 176 -4.04 -4.69 7.12
N PHE A 177 -5.13 -3.93 6.96
CA PHE A 177 -5.15 -2.65 6.27
C PHE A 177 -5.69 -1.57 7.20
N GLY A 178 -5.00 -0.43 7.25
CA GLY A 178 -5.48 0.72 7.99
C GLY A 178 -4.81 2.01 7.57
N THR A 179 -5.33 3.11 8.07
CA THR A 179 -4.81 4.45 7.80
C THR A 179 -4.96 5.34 9.02
N VAL A 180 -4.16 6.40 9.07
CA VAL A 180 -4.30 7.44 10.09
C VAL A 180 -5.15 8.59 9.54
N TYR A 181 -6.21 8.91 10.25
CA TYR A 181 -7.03 10.10 10.04
C TYR A 181 -7.29 10.77 11.39
N ASN A 182 -7.17 12.10 11.47
CA ASN A 182 -7.36 12.87 12.70
C ASN A 182 -6.66 12.30 13.95
N ASN A 183 -5.38 11.94 13.82
CA ASN A 183 -4.57 11.36 14.91
C ASN A 183 -5.11 10.02 15.46
N GLN A 184 -5.87 9.29 14.63
CA GLN A 184 -6.44 8.01 14.96
C GLN A 184 -6.15 7.02 13.84
N PHE A 185 -5.61 5.85 14.19
CA PHE A 185 -5.43 4.76 13.24
C PHE A 185 -6.71 3.94 13.14
N HIS A 186 -7.27 3.85 11.93
CA HIS A 186 -8.52 3.17 11.63
C HIS A 186 -8.23 1.88 10.89
N THR A 187 -8.83 0.78 11.35
CA THR A 187 -8.71 -0.55 10.73
C THR A 187 -9.99 -1.34 10.92
N PHE A 188 -10.22 -2.32 10.06
CA PHE A 188 -11.27 -3.32 10.26
C PHE A 188 -10.70 -4.56 10.93
N ASP A 189 -11.51 -5.17 11.78
CA ASP A 189 -11.19 -6.43 12.45
C ASP A 189 -11.20 -7.60 11.44
N PHE A 190 -10.76 -8.80 11.81
CA PHE A 190 -10.96 -10.01 11.00
C PHE A 190 -12.39 -10.58 11.16
N SER A 191 -12.94 -11.19 10.10
CA SER A 191 -14.26 -11.83 10.13
C SER A 191 -14.27 -13.04 11.07
N ARG A 192 -15.12 -13.03 12.09
CA ARG A 192 -15.34 -14.21 12.93
C ARG A 192 -16.18 -15.24 12.16
N PRO A 193 -15.94 -16.57 12.33
CA PRO A 193 -16.68 -17.62 11.62
C PRO A 193 -18.21 -17.54 11.74
N ASN A 194 -18.73 -16.93 12.81
CA ASN A 194 -20.16 -16.93 13.15
C ASN A 194 -20.84 -15.56 13.04
N GLY A 195 -20.23 -14.56 12.37
CA GLY A 195 -20.85 -13.24 12.22
C GLY A 195 -20.39 -12.48 10.99
N GLN A 196 -21.26 -12.36 9.97
CA GLN A 196 -21.07 -11.53 8.77
C GLN A 196 -21.26 -10.04 9.09
N THR A 197 -20.33 -9.47 9.85
CA THR A 197 -20.45 -8.12 10.38
C THR A 197 -19.12 -7.35 10.37
N ARG A 198 -18.08 -7.87 9.70
CA ARG A 198 -16.72 -7.31 9.75
C ARG A 198 -16.69 -5.82 9.45
N PHE A 199 -17.41 -5.39 8.41
CA PHE A 199 -17.43 -4.00 7.97
C PHE A 199 -18.47 -3.12 8.68
N ARG A 200 -19.28 -3.68 9.58
CA ARG A 200 -20.24 -2.93 10.41
C ARG A 200 -19.59 -2.25 11.62
N ASN A 201 -18.37 -2.64 11.96
CA ASN A 201 -17.62 -2.09 13.06
C ASN A 201 -16.21 -1.72 12.58
N ILE A 202 -15.73 -0.57 13.00
CA ILE A 202 -14.36 -0.13 12.75
C ILE A 202 -13.62 -0.02 14.07
N CYS A 203 -12.39 -0.51 14.10
CA CYS A 203 -11.50 -0.42 15.24
C CYS A 203 -10.61 0.81 15.07
N ILE A 204 -10.54 1.63 16.12
CA ILE A 204 -9.86 2.92 16.11
C ILE A 204 -8.86 2.95 17.26
N PHE A 205 -7.59 3.15 16.92
CA PHE A 205 -6.52 3.37 17.88
C PHE A 205 -6.19 4.85 17.96
N ASP A 206 -6.46 5.46 19.11
CA ASP A 206 -6.13 6.85 19.37
C ASP A 206 -4.64 7.00 19.69
N LEU A 207 -3.90 7.73 18.84
CA LEU A 207 -2.44 7.86 18.95
C LEU A 207 -2.00 8.82 20.08
N SER A 208 -2.92 9.57 20.68
CA SER A 208 -2.65 10.43 21.85
C SER A 208 -2.76 9.66 23.16
N THR A 209 -3.78 8.79 23.27
CA THR A 209 -4.10 8.04 24.50
C THR A 209 -3.63 6.59 24.44
N TYR A 210 -3.17 6.13 23.28
CA TYR A 210 -2.79 4.76 23.00
C TYR A 210 -3.90 3.76 23.35
N THR A 211 -5.15 4.10 23.04
CA THR A 211 -6.33 3.32 23.41
C THR A 211 -7.11 2.88 22.18
N TRP A 212 -7.44 1.59 22.14
CA TRP A 212 -8.35 1.01 21.17
C TRP A 212 -9.81 1.21 21.58
N THR A 213 -10.61 1.59 20.60
CA THR A 213 -12.07 1.67 20.69
C THR A 213 -12.68 1.05 19.43
N THR A 214 -13.92 0.58 19.54
CA THR A 214 -14.70 0.08 18.40
C THR A 214 -15.91 0.97 18.23
N ARG A 215 -16.18 1.38 16.99
CA ARG A 215 -17.35 2.18 16.62
C ARG A 215 -18.14 1.48 15.53
N GLU A 216 -19.46 1.62 15.58
CA GLU A 216 -20.33 1.15 14.51
C GLU A 216 -20.18 2.05 13.28
N THR A 217 -20.17 1.43 12.10
CA THR A 217 -20.28 2.11 10.83
C THR A 217 -21.74 2.19 10.42
N SER A 218 -22.06 3.11 9.52
CA SER A 218 -23.41 3.33 9.01
C SER A 218 -23.48 3.21 7.49
N SER A 219 -24.69 3.14 6.94
CA SER A 219 -24.94 3.14 5.49
C SER A 219 -26.31 3.71 5.20
N LEU A 220 -26.40 4.69 4.30
CA LEU A 220 -27.68 5.31 3.91
C LEU A 220 -28.63 4.34 3.23
N THR A 221 -28.09 3.33 2.54
CA THR A 221 -28.90 2.29 1.86
C THR A 221 -29.14 1.07 2.75
N GLY A 222 -28.54 1.04 3.95
CA GLY A 222 -28.51 -0.15 4.82
C GLY A 222 -27.62 -1.29 4.31
N LEU A 223 -26.94 -1.11 3.17
CA LEU A 223 -26.05 -2.11 2.58
C LEU A 223 -24.60 -1.90 3.04
N TYR A 224 -23.90 -3.00 3.26
CA TYR A 224 -22.49 -3.05 3.66
C TYR A 224 -21.72 -3.94 2.69
N PRO A 225 -20.39 -3.82 2.61
CA PRO A 225 -19.60 -4.83 1.93
C PRO A 225 -19.79 -6.20 2.60
N ASP A 226 -19.94 -7.24 1.78
CA ASP A 226 -19.93 -8.63 2.27
C ASP A 226 -18.57 -8.96 2.90
N ASP A 227 -18.57 -9.76 3.97
CA ASP A 227 -17.35 -10.31 4.58
C ASP A 227 -16.56 -11.12 3.54
N ARG A 228 -15.26 -10.84 3.46
CA ARG A 228 -14.36 -11.33 2.41
C ARG A 228 -12.92 -11.37 2.90
N LEU A 229 -12.10 -12.15 2.19
CA LEU A 229 -10.66 -12.28 2.39
C LEU A 229 -9.90 -11.78 1.17
N PHE A 230 -8.61 -11.48 1.36
CA PHE A 230 -7.70 -11.02 0.31
C PHE A 230 -8.24 -9.80 -0.46
N GLU A 231 -9.04 -8.98 0.21
CA GLU A 231 -9.48 -7.68 -0.28
C GLU A 231 -8.32 -6.69 -0.36
N SER A 232 -8.55 -5.59 -1.07
CA SER A 232 -7.62 -4.47 -1.12
C SER A 232 -8.25 -3.21 -0.54
N PHE A 233 -7.46 -2.47 0.23
CA PHE A 233 -7.80 -1.13 0.69
C PHE A 233 -6.83 -0.09 0.13
N ALA A 234 -7.38 1.04 -0.30
CA ALA A 234 -6.63 2.27 -0.55
C ALA A 234 -7.26 3.42 0.23
N PHE A 235 -6.42 4.33 0.71
CA PHE A 235 -6.86 5.45 1.55
C PHE A 235 -6.34 6.76 0.99
N SER A 236 -7.15 7.81 1.16
CA SER A 236 -6.74 9.17 0.89
C SER A 236 -7.61 10.14 1.69
N GLY A 237 -6.96 11.05 2.43
CA GLY A 237 -7.63 11.98 3.33
C GLY A 237 -8.50 11.24 4.34
N ASN A 238 -9.79 11.61 4.40
CA ASN A 238 -10.80 10.97 5.23
C ASN A 238 -11.48 9.78 4.55
N LEU A 239 -11.08 9.37 3.35
CA LEU A 239 -11.78 8.34 2.58
C LEU A 239 -10.96 7.04 2.49
N GLY A 240 -11.65 5.91 2.69
CA GLY A 240 -11.12 4.57 2.43
C GLY A 240 -11.91 3.88 1.32
N TYR A 241 -11.23 3.08 0.51
CA TYR A 241 -11.80 2.37 -0.63
C TYR A 241 -11.48 0.88 -0.54
N LEU A 242 -12.49 0.06 -0.34
CA LEU A 242 -12.42 -1.40 -0.35
C LEU A 242 -12.72 -1.88 -1.77
N SER A 243 -11.93 -2.82 -2.28
CA SER A 243 -12.19 -3.47 -3.56
C SER A 243 -11.82 -4.95 -3.58
N GLY A 244 -12.54 -5.71 -4.39
CA GLY A 244 -12.32 -7.13 -4.64
C GLY A 244 -12.38 -7.99 -3.38
N GLY A 245 -11.57 -9.04 -3.35
CA GLY A 245 -11.58 -10.10 -2.34
C GLY A 245 -12.41 -11.31 -2.77
N ASP A 246 -12.35 -12.38 -1.98
CA ASP A 246 -13.16 -13.58 -2.16
C ASP A 246 -13.93 -13.94 -0.89
N SER A 247 -15.04 -14.66 -1.07
CA SER A 247 -15.78 -15.28 0.03
C SER A 247 -16.37 -16.58 -0.47
N MET A 248 -15.87 -17.70 0.05
CA MET A 248 -16.34 -19.06 -0.31
C MET A 248 -16.37 -19.31 -1.82
N GLY A 249 -15.32 -18.90 -2.54
CA GLY A 249 -15.22 -19.05 -4.00
C GLY A 249 -15.94 -17.97 -4.82
N ARG A 250 -16.63 -17.01 -4.19
CA ARG A 250 -17.18 -15.83 -4.87
C ARG A 250 -16.16 -14.70 -4.88
N TYR A 251 -15.65 -14.36 -6.06
CA TYR A 251 -14.77 -13.21 -6.27
C TYR A 251 -15.59 -11.94 -6.46
N TYR A 252 -15.20 -10.88 -5.76
CA TYR A 252 -15.88 -9.60 -5.83
C TYR A 252 -15.22 -8.69 -6.86
N SER A 253 -16.01 -7.94 -7.61
CA SER A 253 -15.56 -6.83 -8.46
C SER A 253 -16.03 -5.48 -7.95
N ASP A 254 -16.83 -5.45 -6.88
CA ASP A 254 -17.39 -4.20 -6.38
C ASP A 254 -16.35 -3.34 -5.66
N ILE A 255 -16.62 -2.04 -5.65
CA ILE A 255 -15.83 -1.05 -4.95
C ILE A 255 -16.73 -0.34 -3.96
N TRP A 256 -16.30 -0.30 -2.70
CA TRP A 256 -16.98 0.40 -1.62
C TRP A 256 -16.11 1.53 -1.12
N ARG A 257 -16.75 2.63 -0.73
CA ARG A 257 -16.09 3.77 -0.09
C ARG A 257 -16.62 3.90 1.34
N ILE A 258 -15.72 4.11 2.29
CA ILE A 258 -16.06 4.57 3.64
C ILE A 258 -15.54 5.99 3.86
N ASP A 259 -16.38 6.85 4.43
CA ASP A 259 -15.95 8.11 5.02
C ASP A 259 -15.53 7.86 6.48
N LEU A 260 -14.30 8.18 6.83
CA LEU A 260 -13.72 7.95 8.17
C LEU A 260 -14.13 9.03 9.18
N GLU A 261 -14.69 10.14 8.73
CA GLU A 261 -15.25 11.17 9.62
C GLU A 261 -16.66 10.77 10.07
N GLU A 262 -17.52 10.44 9.11
CA GLU A 262 -18.91 10.03 9.35
C GLU A 262 -19.06 8.52 9.65
N LEU A 263 -18.00 7.74 9.47
CA LEU A 263 -18.00 6.27 9.52
C LEU A 263 -19.08 5.64 8.64
N GLN A 264 -19.27 6.21 7.45
CA GLN A 264 -20.40 5.88 6.58
C GLN A 264 -19.94 5.21 5.29
N TRP A 265 -20.50 4.04 5.00
CA TRP A 265 -20.29 3.29 3.78
C TRP A 265 -21.16 3.77 2.61
N CYS A 266 -20.60 3.64 1.41
CA CYS A 266 -21.27 3.89 0.14
C CYS A 266 -20.72 2.92 -0.91
N LYS A 267 -21.62 2.17 -1.57
CA LYS A 267 -21.24 1.34 -2.72
C LYS A 267 -21.05 2.26 -3.93
N LEU A 268 -19.91 2.17 -4.59
CA LEU A 268 -19.67 2.92 -5.82
C LEU A 268 -20.33 2.22 -7.01
N HIS A 269 -20.69 2.99 -8.03
CA HIS A 269 -21.25 2.44 -9.26
C HIS A 269 -20.19 1.77 -10.15
N TYR A 270 -18.91 2.13 -9.95
CA TYR A 270 -17.79 1.52 -10.66
C TYR A 270 -17.45 0.16 -10.07
N THR A 271 -17.01 -0.75 -10.94
CA THR A 271 -16.51 -2.07 -10.57
C THR A 271 -15.15 -2.30 -11.21
N LEU A 272 -14.37 -3.17 -10.60
CA LEU A 272 -13.23 -3.80 -11.26
C LEU A 272 -13.69 -4.50 -12.54
N ILE A 273 -12.81 -4.61 -13.53
CA ILE A 273 -13.13 -5.26 -14.83
C ILE A 273 -13.67 -6.69 -14.64
N LYS A 274 -13.17 -7.40 -13.64
CA LYS A 274 -13.63 -8.73 -13.23
C LYS A 274 -13.51 -8.88 -11.71
N GLY A 275 -14.13 -9.90 -11.15
CA GLY A 275 -13.94 -10.24 -9.73
C GLY A 275 -12.53 -10.77 -9.51
N ILE A 276 -11.79 -10.22 -8.54
CA ILE A 276 -10.40 -10.58 -8.24
C ILE A 276 -10.14 -10.51 -6.73
N CYS A 277 -9.13 -11.23 -6.26
CA CYS A 277 -8.59 -11.08 -4.91
C CYS A 277 -7.04 -11.05 -4.94
N GLY A 278 -6.43 -10.65 -3.83
CA GLY A 278 -4.97 -10.56 -3.69
C GLY A 278 -4.31 -9.43 -4.48
N HIS A 279 -5.10 -8.55 -5.11
CA HIS A 279 -4.60 -7.35 -5.77
C HIS A 279 -4.31 -6.25 -4.75
N HIS A 280 -3.54 -5.25 -5.19
CA HIS A 280 -3.32 -4.04 -4.41
C HIS A 280 -3.91 -2.82 -5.08
N THR A 281 -4.36 -1.87 -4.26
CA THR A 281 -4.89 -0.58 -4.70
C THR A 281 -4.16 0.58 -4.03
N SER A 282 -4.05 1.68 -4.74
CA SER A 282 -3.50 2.94 -4.22
C SER A 282 -4.18 4.12 -4.91
N ILE A 283 -4.17 5.29 -4.28
CA ILE A 283 -4.84 6.48 -4.78
C ILE A 283 -3.82 7.56 -5.09
N VAL A 284 -3.92 8.15 -6.26
CA VAL A 284 -3.10 9.28 -6.70
C VAL A 284 -3.97 10.54 -6.80
N ASP A 285 -3.46 11.65 -6.27
CA ASP A 285 -4.09 13.00 -6.24
C ASP A 285 -5.53 13.04 -5.67
N ASP A 286 -5.85 12.06 -4.82
CA ASP A 286 -7.20 11.70 -4.34
C ASP A 286 -8.27 11.58 -5.43
N SER A 287 -7.87 11.49 -6.69
CA SER A 287 -8.77 11.48 -7.85
C SER A 287 -8.81 10.14 -8.55
N CYS A 288 -7.71 9.40 -8.55
CA CYS A 288 -7.59 8.18 -9.34
C CYS A 288 -7.20 7.01 -8.45
N LEU A 289 -8.06 6.00 -8.39
CA LEU A 289 -7.77 4.70 -7.79
C LEU A 289 -7.06 3.84 -8.82
N TYR A 290 -5.85 3.38 -8.51
CA TYR A 290 -5.10 2.42 -9.31
C TYR A 290 -5.19 1.04 -8.65
N SER A 291 -5.27 0.00 -9.47
CA SER A 291 -5.35 -1.41 -9.07
C SER A 291 -4.33 -2.19 -9.89
N PHE A 292 -3.52 -3.01 -9.21
CA PHE A 292 -2.53 -3.87 -9.84
C PHE A 292 -2.58 -5.29 -9.30
N GLY A 293 -2.52 -6.26 -10.21
CA GLY A 293 -2.33 -7.67 -9.90
C GLY A 293 -3.61 -8.41 -9.53
N GLY A 294 -3.45 -9.39 -8.66
CA GLY A 294 -4.53 -10.27 -8.17
C GLY A 294 -4.69 -11.53 -9.01
N PHE A 295 -5.59 -12.39 -8.57
CA PHE A 295 -5.86 -13.68 -9.20
C PHE A 295 -7.35 -14.03 -9.13
N THR A 296 -7.72 -15.07 -9.88
CA THR A 296 -9.06 -15.66 -9.95
C THR A 296 -8.97 -17.18 -9.77
N ASP A 297 -10.12 -17.88 -9.75
CA ASP A 297 -10.20 -19.35 -9.63
C ASP A 297 -9.36 -20.14 -10.63
N SER A 298 -8.94 -19.54 -11.75
CA SER A 298 -8.03 -20.18 -12.70
C SER A 298 -6.61 -20.37 -12.17
N PHE A 299 -6.28 -19.89 -10.97
CA PHE A 299 -4.91 -19.83 -10.41
C PHE A 299 -3.92 -19.06 -11.30
N GLU A 300 -4.44 -18.23 -12.21
CA GLU A 300 -3.61 -17.39 -13.06
C GLU A 300 -3.39 -16.04 -12.39
N ASN A 301 -2.13 -15.73 -12.11
CA ASN A 301 -1.70 -14.40 -11.70
C ASN A 301 -2.00 -13.41 -12.82
N LEU A 302 -2.71 -12.33 -12.50
CA LEU A 302 -3.08 -11.33 -13.49
C LEU A 302 -2.02 -10.25 -13.54
N GLN A 303 -1.50 -9.96 -14.74
CA GLN A 303 -0.82 -8.70 -15.03
C GLN A 303 -1.87 -7.62 -15.37
N LEU A 304 -2.81 -7.39 -14.44
CA LEU A 304 -3.91 -6.44 -14.66
C LEU A 304 -3.59 -5.12 -13.96
N PHE A 305 -3.27 -4.10 -14.76
CA PHE A 305 -3.15 -2.71 -14.30
C PHE A 305 -4.33 -1.88 -14.82
N GLN A 306 -5.12 -1.32 -13.90
CA GLN A 306 -6.33 -0.55 -14.23
C GLN A 306 -6.47 0.66 -13.30
N ASN A 307 -7.21 1.68 -13.76
CA ASN A 307 -7.48 2.88 -12.96
C ASN A 307 -8.93 3.36 -13.09
N PHE A 308 -9.40 4.06 -12.05
CA PHE A 308 -10.75 4.58 -11.95
C PHE A 308 -10.74 6.02 -11.45
N THR A 309 -11.48 6.91 -12.11
CA THR A 309 -11.67 8.28 -11.65
C THR A 309 -12.73 8.31 -10.53
N LEU A 310 -12.29 8.53 -9.30
CA LEU A 310 -13.12 8.63 -8.10
C LEU A 310 -13.78 10.01 -7.96
N ARG A 311 -13.05 11.06 -8.34
CA ARG A 311 -13.52 12.44 -8.40
C ARG A 311 -12.89 13.14 -9.61
N PRO A 312 -13.51 14.18 -10.18
CA PRO A 312 -12.91 14.96 -11.24
C PRO A 312 -11.50 15.43 -10.84
N PRO A 313 -10.47 15.26 -11.72
CA PRO A 313 -9.15 15.79 -11.47
C PRO A 313 -9.19 17.30 -11.29
N SER A 314 -8.26 17.85 -10.52
CA SER A 314 -8.13 19.30 -10.38
C SER A 314 -7.80 19.95 -11.73
N LEU A 315 -8.20 21.22 -11.92
CA LEU A 315 -7.79 21.99 -13.10
C LEU A 315 -6.27 22.01 -13.26
N TYR A 316 -5.54 22.09 -12.15
CA TYR A 316 -4.09 22.02 -12.12
C TYR A 316 -3.59 20.71 -12.73
N ARG A 317 -4.11 19.57 -12.28
CA ARG A 317 -3.77 18.24 -12.82
C ARG A 317 -4.07 18.13 -14.31
N LEU A 318 -5.23 18.61 -14.75
CA LEU A 318 -5.60 18.63 -16.17
C LEU A 318 -4.65 19.50 -17.00
N CYS A 319 -4.24 20.65 -16.47
CA CYS A 319 -3.23 21.49 -17.11
C CYS A 319 -1.88 20.78 -17.23
N LEU A 320 -1.41 20.12 -16.16
CA LEU A 320 -0.16 19.35 -16.18
C LEU A 320 -0.20 18.25 -17.25
N GLU A 321 -1.28 17.46 -17.30
CA GLU A 321 -1.44 16.41 -18.30
C GLU A 321 -1.47 16.98 -19.72
N SER A 322 -2.21 18.09 -19.93
CA SER A 322 -2.32 18.75 -21.23
C SER A 322 -0.97 19.28 -21.72
N ILE A 323 -0.23 19.97 -20.83
CA ILE A 323 1.11 20.48 -21.13
C ILE A 323 2.05 19.33 -21.44
N ARG A 324 2.02 18.25 -20.64
CA ARG A 324 2.95 17.13 -20.76
C ARG A 324 2.72 16.30 -22.02
N ARG A 325 1.46 16.08 -22.39
CA ARG A 325 1.05 15.36 -23.61
C ARG A 325 1.16 16.21 -24.87
N SER A 326 1.38 17.51 -24.75
CA SER A 326 1.54 18.38 -25.90
C SER A 326 2.84 18.07 -26.67
N PRO A 327 2.80 18.03 -28.01
CA PRO A 327 4.02 17.92 -28.83
C PRO A 327 4.98 19.09 -28.61
N ASN A 328 4.48 20.22 -28.12
CA ASN A 328 5.26 21.43 -27.81
C ASN A 328 5.78 21.48 -26.36
N PHE A 329 5.73 20.38 -25.61
CA PHE A 329 6.12 20.31 -24.20
C PHE A 329 7.43 21.06 -23.89
N ARG A 330 8.49 20.86 -24.70
CA ARG A 330 9.79 21.51 -24.48
C ARG A 330 9.70 23.04 -24.47
N ARG A 331 8.86 23.60 -25.35
CA ARG A 331 8.64 25.06 -25.45
C ARG A 331 7.79 25.54 -24.28
N TYR A 332 6.76 24.79 -23.89
CA TYR A 332 5.92 25.16 -22.76
C TYR A 332 6.70 25.09 -21.44
N ALA A 333 7.53 24.06 -21.25
CA ALA A 333 8.39 23.93 -20.07
C ALA A 333 9.30 25.15 -19.88
N GLN A 334 9.82 25.76 -20.95
CA GLN A 334 10.65 26.98 -20.84
C GLN A 334 9.89 28.21 -20.34
N LEU A 335 8.56 28.22 -20.47
CA LEU A 335 7.69 29.34 -20.08
C LEU A 335 7.07 29.16 -18.69
N LEU A 336 7.23 27.97 -18.09
CA LEU A 336 6.63 27.65 -16.80
C LEU A 336 7.57 28.02 -15.65
N PRO A 337 7.02 28.37 -14.47
CA PRO A 337 7.80 28.51 -13.26
C PRO A 337 8.63 27.25 -12.97
N VAL A 338 9.84 27.44 -12.44
CA VAL A 338 10.77 26.33 -12.14
C VAL A 338 10.12 25.22 -11.30
N ALA A 339 9.29 25.58 -10.31
CA ALA A 339 8.57 24.59 -9.50
C ALA A 339 7.64 23.67 -10.32
N ILE A 340 6.92 24.22 -11.30
CA ILE A 340 6.03 23.44 -12.18
C ILE A 340 6.85 22.64 -13.19
N VAL A 341 7.94 23.22 -13.68
CA VAL A 341 8.88 22.51 -14.56
C VAL A 341 9.46 21.31 -13.83
N ASP A 342 9.94 21.48 -12.60
CA ASP A 342 10.48 20.40 -11.78
C ASP A 342 9.41 19.30 -11.62
N GLU A 343 8.18 19.63 -11.23
CA GLU A 343 7.08 18.66 -11.15
C GLU A 343 6.82 17.92 -12.48
N LEU A 344 6.86 18.61 -13.62
CA LEU A 344 6.71 17.99 -14.94
C LEU A 344 7.96 17.21 -15.41
N SER A 345 9.12 17.49 -14.84
CA SER A 345 10.46 17.15 -15.35
C SER A 345 11.38 16.42 -14.37
N LEU A 346 10.86 15.91 -13.24
CA LEU A 346 11.50 14.94 -12.34
C LEU A 346 11.80 13.60 -13.06
N TYR A 347 12.57 13.64 -14.17
CA TYR A 347 13.89 13.04 -14.37
C TYR A 347 14.24 13.02 -15.86
N ASN A 348 14.55 14.20 -16.41
CA ASN A 348 15.33 14.35 -17.65
C ASN A 348 16.82 14.66 -17.36
N LYS A 349 17.31 14.49 -16.13
CA LYS A 349 18.75 14.62 -15.83
C LYS A 349 19.42 13.27 -16.03
N ASN A 350 19.72 12.98 -17.30
CA ASN A 350 20.85 12.14 -17.65
C ASN A 350 22.12 12.85 -17.20
N HIS A 351 22.78 12.33 -16.17
CA HIS A 351 24.23 12.44 -16.01
C HIS A 351 24.77 11.13 -15.48
#